data_AF-A0A8I7B824-F1
#
_entry.id   AF-A0A8I7B824-F1
#
_cell.length_a   1.000
_cell.length_b   1.000
_cell.length_c   1.000
_cell.angle_alpha   90.00
_cell.angle_beta   90.00
_cell.angle_gamma   90.00
#
_symmetry.space_group_name_H-M   'P 1'
#
loop_
_entity.id
_entity.type
_entity.pdbx_description
1 polymer ?
#
loop_
_entity_poly.entity_id
_entity_poly.type
_entity_poly.pdbx_seq_one_letter_code
_entity_poly.pdbx_strand_id
1 'polypeptide(L)'
;MVLGDGHTALFWEDRWLHGQSIHELAPLLYLCIPKNRRRVRTVAEGLADNAWARDIRDIVGLQEIGQYLTTWQRVMHTTLSAEPDKLVWKWTANGEYSARSCYQATFHGSLTCHSWQLIWKGWAPPKVKFFHWLANLDRCWTADRRARHGLPHHARCLLCDQEPETIHHLLMACPFARQAWHEALSWLRLPAPTPEQDIPIHDWWIRARDATPPSLRKALRSTTLLVPWMIWKHRNACVFDHATPSLSELSDGIKDEMRC
;
A
#
# COMPACT_ATOMS: atom_id res chain seq x y z
N MET A 1 -20.26 16.84 8.81
CA MET A 1 -20.48 18.18 9.38
C MET A 1 -21.91 18.24 9.87
N VAL A 2 -22.18 19.00 10.92
CA VAL A 2 -23.52 19.34 11.39
C VAL A 2 -23.73 20.81 11.09
N LEU A 3 -24.75 21.12 10.29
CA LEU A 3 -25.09 22.48 9.89
C LEU A 3 -25.72 23.21 11.06
N GLY A 4 -25.22 24.42 11.34
CA GLY A 4 -25.72 25.32 12.37
C GLY A 4 -26.25 26.60 11.72
N ASP A 5 -25.51 27.69 11.84
CA ASP A 5 -25.79 29.01 11.27
C ASP A 5 -25.44 29.12 9.79
N GLY A 6 -24.68 28.16 9.24
CA GLY A 6 -24.31 28.10 7.84
C GLY A 6 -23.29 29.15 7.40
N HIS A 7 -22.64 29.86 8.32
CA HIS A 7 -21.68 30.93 8.00
C HIS A 7 -20.29 30.41 7.66
N THR A 8 -19.94 29.18 8.07
CA THR A 8 -18.63 28.59 7.79
C THR A 8 -18.72 27.43 6.79
N ALA A 9 -19.86 26.76 6.72
CA ALA A 9 -20.14 25.73 5.73
C ALA A 9 -20.22 26.33 4.32
N LEU A 10 -19.45 25.76 3.38
CA LEU A 10 -19.50 26.14 1.97
C LEU A 10 -20.65 25.42 1.25
N PHE A 11 -21.53 26.18 0.60
CA PHE A 11 -22.75 25.66 -0.03
C PHE A 11 -22.45 24.59 -1.09
N TRP A 12 -21.41 24.78 -1.89
CA TRP A 12 -21.10 23.90 -3.03
C TRP A 12 -20.13 22.75 -2.70
N GLU A 13 -19.25 22.96 -1.72
CA GLU A 13 -18.12 22.07 -1.44
C GLU A 13 -18.39 21.14 -0.25
N ASP A 14 -18.98 21.65 0.84
CA ASP A 14 -19.09 20.89 2.08
C ASP A 14 -20.27 19.92 2.08
N ARG A 15 -20.13 18.84 2.85
CA ARG A 15 -21.18 17.83 3.05
C ARG A 15 -22.17 18.24 4.13
N TRP A 16 -22.91 19.32 3.88
CA TRP A 16 -23.87 19.90 4.82
C TRP A 16 -25.30 19.39 4.63
N LEU A 17 -25.64 18.87 3.46
CA LEU A 17 -26.99 18.43 3.12
C LEU A 17 -27.13 16.92 3.35
N HIS A 18 -27.57 16.54 4.56
CA HIS A 18 -27.74 15.14 4.98
C HIS A 18 -26.48 14.27 4.75
N GLY A 19 -25.29 14.84 4.96
CA GLY A 19 -24.02 14.14 4.79
C GLY A 19 -23.52 14.03 3.34
N GLN A 20 -24.20 14.67 2.38
CA GLN A 20 -23.77 14.82 0.99
C GLN A 20 -23.44 16.29 0.70
N SER A 21 -22.53 16.52 -0.25
CA SER A 21 -22.32 17.86 -0.83
C SER A 21 -23.15 18.05 -2.09
N ILE A 22 -23.39 19.29 -2.50
CA ILE A 22 -24.12 19.57 -3.74
C ILE A 22 -23.34 19.06 -4.97
N HIS A 23 -22.01 19.09 -4.93
CA HIS A 23 -21.16 18.45 -5.95
C HIS A 23 -21.46 16.95 -6.13
N GLU A 24 -21.70 16.22 -5.04
CA GLU A 24 -22.00 14.78 -5.09
C GLU A 24 -23.43 14.51 -5.56
N LEU A 25 -24.38 15.40 -5.21
CA LEU A 25 -25.79 15.28 -5.56
C LEU A 25 -26.07 15.68 -7.01
N ALA A 26 -25.42 16.75 -7.47
CA ALA A 26 -25.72 17.47 -8.71
C ALA A 26 -24.42 17.81 -9.46
N PRO A 27 -23.67 16.79 -9.93
CA PRO A 27 -22.33 16.98 -10.48
C PRO A 27 -22.32 17.79 -11.78
N LEU A 28 -23.35 17.68 -12.64
CA LEU A 28 -23.43 18.41 -13.90
C LEU A 28 -23.78 19.88 -13.64
N LEU A 29 -24.75 20.14 -12.76
CA LEU A 29 -25.07 21.50 -12.31
C LEU A 29 -23.86 22.17 -11.66
N TYR A 30 -23.11 21.43 -10.84
CA TYR A 30 -21.90 21.93 -10.19
C TYR A 30 -20.86 22.43 -11.21
N LEU A 31 -20.76 21.80 -12.38
CA LEU A 31 -19.85 22.24 -13.45
C LEU A 31 -20.23 23.61 -14.01
N CYS A 32 -21.51 23.98 -14.03
CA CYS A 32 -22.00 25.27 -14.53
C CYS A 32 -21.70 26.48 -13.62
N ILE A 33 -21.04 26.23 -12.49
CA ILE A 33 -20.76 27.24 -11.46
C ILE A 33 -19.31 27.66 -11.55
N PRO A 34 -18.96 28.96 -11.53
CA PRO A 34 -17.57 29.39 -11.51
C PRO A 34 -16.80 28.89 -10.28
N LYS A 35 -15.55 28.41 -10.46
CA LYS A 35 -14.70 27.89 -9.37
C LYS A 35 -14.53 28.84 -8.18
N ASN A 36 -14.47 30.15 -8.44
CA ASN A 36 -14.37 31.17 -7.39
C ASN A 36 -15.64 31.29 -6.55
N ARG A 37 -16.83 31.06 -7.13
CA ARG A 37 -18.09 31.05 -6.39
C ARG A 37 -18.22 29.83 -5.49
N ARG A 38 -17.82 28.66 -6.00
CA ARG A 38 -17.87 27.39 -5.26
C ARG A 38 -17.13 27.45 -3.91
N ARG A 39 -15.98 28.14 -3.88
CA ARG A 39 -15.08 28.22 -2.72
C ARG A 39 -15.41 29.32 -1.71
N VAL A 40 -16.36 30.20 -2.02
CA VAL A 40 -16.66 31.38 -1.19
C VAL A 40 -18.10 31.36 -0.70
N ARG A 41 -19.03 30.82 -1.49
CA ARG A 41 -20.45 30.82 -1.13
C ARG A 41 -20.68 29.98 0.12
N THR A 42 -21.12 30.63 1.20
CA THR A 42 -21.53 29.94 2.43
C THR A 42 -22.96 29.42 2.30
N VAL A 43 -23.36 28.48 3.17
CA VAL A 43 -24.73 27.95 3.19
C VAL A 43 -25.73 29.05 3.54
N ALA A 44 -25.42 29.90 4.53
CA ALA A 44 -26.25 31.03 4.92
C ALA A 44 -26.49 31.99 3.74
N GLU A 45 -25.42 32.38 3.05
CA GLU A 45 -25.52 33.26 1.86
C GLU A 45 -26.18 32.57 0.67
N GLY A 46 -26.04 31.25 0.54
CA GLY A 46 -26.66 30.48 -0.53
C GLY A 46 -28.16 30.43 -0.36
N LEU A 47 -28.62 30.11 0.85
CA LEU A 47 -30.03 29.99 1.20
C LEU A 47 -30.76 31.33 1.19
N ALA A 48 -30.10 32.41 1.61
CA ALA A 48 -30.67 33.76 1.60
C ALA A 48 -31.18 34.12 0.18
N ASP A 49 -32.49 34.34 0.06
CA ASP A 49 -33.19 34.66 -1.19
C ASP A 49 -32.86 33.72 -2.36
N ASN A 50 -32.57 32.45 -2.07
CA ASN A 50 -32.10 31.47 -3.06
C ASN A 50 -30.89 31.97 -3.89
N ALA A 51 -30.02 32.78 -3.29
CA ALA A 51 -28.91 33.41 -4.00
C ALA A 51 -27.87 32.40 -4.53
N TRP A 52 -27.89 31.16 -4.06
CA TRP A 52 -27.15 30.05 -4.66
C TRP A 52 -27.51 29.84 -6.14
N ALA A 53 -28.78 29.99 -6.53
CA ALA A 53 -29.20 29.81 -7.92
C ALA A 53 -28.55 30.84 -8.88
N ARG A 54 -28.19 32.01 -8.36
CA ARG A 54 -27.50 33.08 -9.11
C ARG A 54 -26.03 32.76 -9.40
N ASP A 55 -25.48 31.70 -8.79
CA ASP A 55 -24.11 31.26 -9.05
C ASP A 55 -23.98 30.46 -10.36
N ILE A 56 -25.10 29.99 -10.92
CA ILE A 56 -25.14 29.26 -12.19
C ILE A 56 -24.90 30.26 -13.32
N ARG A 57 -23.83 30.07 -14.10
CA ARG A 57 -23.43 31.02 -15.17
C ARG A 57 -23.30 30.41 -16.56
N ASP A 58 -23.17 29.09 -16.67
CA ASP A 58 -23.11 28.41 -17.96
C ASP A 58 -24.48 27.99 -18.48
N ILE A 59 -24.50 27.58 -19.76
CA ILE A 59 -25.69 27.04 -20.44
C ILE A 59 -26.16 25.79 -19.70
N VAL A 60 -27.43 25.81 -19.30
CA VAL A 60 -28.08 24.73 -18.54
C VAL A 60 -28.84 23.85 -19.53
N GLY A 61 -28.37 22.61 -19.72
CA GLY A 61 -29.09 21.59 -20.49
C GLY A 61 -30.20 20.91 -19.68
N LEU A 62 -30.92 19.98 -20.31
CA LEU A 62 -32.05 19.28 -19.68
C LEU A 62 -31.64 18.50 -18.40
N GLN A 63 -30.45 17.90 -18.42
CA GLN A 63 -29.91 17.14 -17.29
C GLN A 63 -29.59 18.06 -16.11
N GLU A 64 -29.00 19.22 -16.39
CA GLU A 64 -28.66 20.24 -15.40
C GLU A 64 -29.92 20.86 -14.79
N ILE A 65 -30.99 21.05 -15.57
CA ILE A 65 -32.31 21.48 -15.05
C ILE A 65 -32.86 20.44 -14.08
N GLY A 66 -32.80 19.15 -14.42
CA GLY A 66 -33.24 18.08 -13.51
C GLY A 66 -32.46 18.07 -12.19
N GLN A 67 -31.15 18.27 -12.27
CA GLN A 67 -30.30 18.39 -11.07
C GLN A 67 -30.60 19.65 -10.28
N TYR A 68 -30.86 20.79 -10.94
CA TYR A 68 -31.29 22.03 -10.29
C TYR A 68 -32.57 21.84 -9.48
N LEU A 69 -33.59 21.22 -10.07
CA LEU A 69 -34.86 20.96 -9.38
C LEU A 69 -34.65 20.03 -8.17
N THR A 70 -33.81 19.00 -8.32
CA THR A 70 -33.47 18.08 -7.22
C THR A 70 -32.75 18.80 -6.09
N THR A 71 -31.78 19.66 -6.41
CA THR A 71 -31.07 20.48 -5.42
C THR A 71 -32.04 21.45 -4.74
N TRP A 72 -32.86 22.16 -5.49
CA TRP A 72 -33.84 23.11 -4.95
C TRP A 72 -34.80 22.45 -3.97
N GLN A 73 -35.37 21.29 -4.33
CA GLN A 73 -36.27 20.53 -3.47
C GLN A 73 -35.63 20.12 -2.14
N ARG A 74 -34.34 19.78 -2.13
CA ARG A 74 -33.66 19.41 -0.88
C ARG A 74 -33.26 20.62 -0.05
N VAL A 75 -32.81 21.67 -0.72
CA VAL A 75 -32.29 22.89 -0.09
C VAL A 75 -33.43 23.72 0.53
N MET A 76 -34.61 23.77 -0.10
CA MET A 76 -35.74 24.58 0.37
C MET A 76 -36.29 24.18 1.75
N HIS A 77 -36.05 22.94 2.17
CA HIS A 77 -36.46 22.43 3.47
C HIS A 77 -35.38 22.57 4.55
N THR A 78 -34.24 23.19 4.22
CA THR A 78 -33.16 23.40 5.18
C THR A 78 -33.46 24.62 6.05
N THR A 79 -33.51 24.39 7.36
CA THR A 79 -33.60 25.47 8.36
C THR A 79 -32.28 25.61 9.09
N LEU A 80 -31.74 26.83 9.12
CA LEU A 80 -30.56 27.18 9.89
C LEU A 80 -30.92 27.40 11.37
N SER A 81 -29.96 27.16 12.25
CA SER A 81 -30.07 27.44 13.69
C SER A 81 -29.19 28.62 14.10
N ALA A 82 -29.33 29.09 15.33
CA ALA A 82 -28.45 30.13 15.88
C ALA A 82 -27.09 29.58 16.38
N GLU A 83 -26.92 28.26 16.41
CA GLU A 83 -25.68 27.61 16.84
C GLU A 83 -24.66 27.62 15.71
N PRO A 84 -23.35 27.72 16.00
CA PRO A 84 -22.31 27.66 14.98
C PRO A 84 -22.27 26.28 14.30
N ASP A 85 -21.88 26.27 13.02
CA ASP A 85 -21.58 25.02 12.30
C ASP A 85 -20.52 24.17 13.02
N LYS A 86 -20.66 22.84 12.97
CA LYS A 86 -19.74 21.91 13.65
C LYS A 86 -19.17 20.88 12.68
N LEU A 87 -17.84 20.87 12.53
CA LEU A 87 -17.15 19.80 11.82
C LEU A 87 -17.18 18.51 12.67
N VAL A 88 -17.61 17.42 12.04
CA VAL A 88 -17.70 16.10 12.68
C VAL A 88 -16.78 15.14 11.95
N TRP A 89 -15.85 14.55 12.67
CA TRP A 89 -14.90 13.58 12.16
C TRP A 89 -15.56 12.22 11.98
N LYS A 90 -15.74 11.82 10.72
CA LYS A 90 -16.50 10.60 10.36
C LYS A 90 -15.89 9.27 10.82
N TRP A 91 -14.63 9.27 11.24
CA TRP A 91 -13.88 8.05 11.55
C TRP A 91 -13.86 7.71 13.05
N THR A 92 -14.57 8.47 13.88
CA THR A 92 -14.74 8.21 15.31
C THR A 92 -16.21 8.30 15.68
N ALA A 93 -16.67 7.44 16.60
CA ALA A 93 -18.07 7.42 17.03
C ALA A 93 -18.48 8.69 17.80
N ASN A 94 -17.53 9.33 18.50
CA ASN A 94 -17.75 10.60 19.18
C ASN A 94 -17.64 11.81 18.24
N GLY A 95 -17.26 11.62 16.97
CA GLY A 95 -17.15 12.71 16.00
C GLY A 95 -15.94 13.62 16.20
N GLU A 96 -15.03 13.31 17.12
CA GLU A 96 -13.88 14.13 17.44
C GLU A 96 -12.66 13.76 16.59
N TYR A 97 -11.97 14.77 16.10
CA TYR A 97 -10.71 14.61 15.38
C TYR A 97 -9.56 14.32 16.35
N SER A 98 -8.70 13.38 15.97
CA SER A 98 -7.36 13.25 16.53
C SER A 98 -6.36 12.86 15.44
N ALA A 99 -5.11 13.29 15.57
CA ALA A 99 -4.04 12.90 14.65
C ALA A 99 -3.93 11.36 14.49
N ARG A 100 -4.14 10.62 15.58
CA ARG A 100 -4.18 9.14 15.58
C ARG A 100 -5.31 8.60 14.69
N SER A 101 -6.54 9.09 14.86
CA SER A 101 -7.68 8.64 14.07
C SER A 101 -7.54 9.03 12.59
N CYS A 102 -6.93 10.18 12.29
CA CYS A 102 -6.58 10.60 10.93
C CYS A 102 -5.57 9.64 10.29
N TYR A 103 -4.48 9.33 11.01
CA TYR A 103 -3.51 8.35 10.55
C TYR A 103 -4.18 6.99 10.27
N GLN A 104 -4.96 6.47 11.22
CA GLN A 104 -5.67 5.20 11.03
C GLN A 104 -6.65 5.22 9.84
N ALA A 105 -7.33 6.33 9.60
CA ALA A 105 -8.22 6.50 8.45
C ALA A 105 -7.49 6.39 7.11
N THR A 106 -6.20 6.78 7.03
CA THR A 106 -5.40 6.58 5.81
C THR A 106 -5.15 5.12 5.47
N PHE A 107 -5.28 4.21 6.46
CA PHE A 107 -5.19 2.77 6.27
C PHE A 107 -6.55 2.08 6.16
N HIS A 108 -7.65 2.83 6.13
CA HIS A 108 -8.96 2.22 5.98
C HIS A 108 -9.07 1.48 4.63
N GLY A 109 -9.42 0.20 4.66
CA GLY A 109 -9.42 -0.67 3.47
C GLY A 109 -8.06 -1.30 3.15
N SER A 110 -7.03 -1.06 3.96
CA SER A 110 -5.74 -1.76 3.81
C SER A 110 -5.87 -3.23 4.18
N LEU A 111 -5.24 -4.10 3.40
CA LEU A 111 -5.09 -5.51 3.74
C LEU A 111 -3.94 -5.70 4.73
N THR A 112 -4.16 -6.50 5.76
CA THR A 112 -3.12 -6.85 6.72
C THR A 112 -2.25 -7.98 6.16
N CYS A 113 -1.04 -7.64 5.72
CA CYS A 113 -0.05 -8.63 5.33
C CYS A 113 0.74 -9.09 6.57
N HIS A 114 0.64 -10.35 6.96
CA HIS A 114 1.31 -10.86 8.17
C HIS A 114 2.84 -11.02 8.01
N SER A 115 3.38 -10.86 6.79
CA SER A 115 4.82 -10.93 6.49
C SER A 115 5.68 -10.01 7.37
N TRP A 116 5.13 -8.87 7.83
CA TRP A 116 5.88 -7.96 8.71
C TRP A 116 6.32 -8.63 10.01
N GLN A 117 5.54 -9.58 10.55
CA GLN A 117 5.89 -10.25 11.80
C GLN A 117 7.15 -11.11 11.63
N LEU A 118 7.32 -11.73 10.47
CA LEU A 118 8.48 -12.57 10.16
C LEU A 118 9.75 -11.74 10.08
N ILE A 119 9.66 -10.60 9.39
CA ILE A 119 10.76 -9.68 9.18
C ILE A 119 11.16 -9.01 10.50
N TRP A 120 10.20 -8.41 11.20
CA TRP A 120 10.50 -7.53 12.33
C TRP A 120 10.66 -8.28 13.65
N LYS A 121 9.92 -9.38 13.89
CA LYS A 121 10.10 -10.25 15.07
C LYS A 121 11.21 -11.29 14.90
N GLY A 122 11.80 -11.41 13.71
CA GLY A 122 12.99 -12.23 13.49
C GLY A 122 14.21 -11.65 14.20
N TRP A 123 15.09 -12.52 14.68
CA TRP A 123 16.42 -12.11 15.12
C TRP A 123 17.32 -12.07 13.88
N ALA A 124 17.59 -10.86 13.40
CA ALA A 124 18.42 -10.59 12.23
C ALA A 124 18.93 -9.14 12.29
N PRO A 125 20.12 -8.86 11.71
CA PRO A 125 20.62 -7.49 11.61
C PRO A 125 19.64 -6.56 10.86
N PRO A 126 19.60 -5.25 11.19
CA PRO A 126 18.69 -4.30 10.53
C PRO A 126 18.80 -4.33 9.00
N LYS A 127 20.00 -4.47 8.44
CA LYS A 127 20.22 -4.54 6.98
C LYS A 127 19.46 -5.71 6.33
N VAL A 128 19.45 -6.87 6.98
CA VAL A 128 18.72 -8.07 6.51
C VAL A 128 17.21 -7.82 6.59
N LYS A 129 16.72 -7.20 7.67
CA LYS A 129 15.30 -6.86 7.82
C LYS A 129 14.83 -5.87 6.75
N PHE A 130 15.60 -4.81 6.51
CA PHE A 130 15.32 -3.82 5.47
C PHE A 130 15.32 -4.45 4.08
N PHE A 131 16.25 -5.36 3.79
CA PHE A 131 16.24 -6.11 2.54
C PHE A 131 14.95 -6.90 2.36
N HIS A 132 14.52 -7.68 3.36
CA HIS A 132 13.27 -8.45 3.26
C HIS A 132 12.05 -7.55 3.13
N TRP A 133 12.02 -6.42 3.81
CA TRP A 133 10.96 -5.42 3.66
C TRP A 133 10.87 -4.91 2.22
N LEU A 134 12.01 -4.55 1.61
CA LEU A 134 12.05 -4.11 0.21
C LEU A 134 11.70 -5.25 -0.75
N ALA A 135 12.16 -6.47 -0.48
CA ALA A 135 11.85 -7.64 -1.30
C ALA A 135 10.34 -7.93 -1.34
N ASN A 136 9.65 -7.84 -0.20
CA ASN A 136 8.19 -8.03 -0.12
C ASN A 136 7.38 -6.93 -0.83
N LEU A 137 8.00 -5.79 -1.13
CA LEU A 137 7.36 -4.69 -1.85
C LEU A 137 7.74 -4.65 -3.34
N ASP A 138 8.48 -5.65 -3.85
CA ASP A 138 9.12 -5.64 -5.16
C ASP A 138 10.00 -4.39 -5.38
N ARG A 139 10.67 -3.96 -4.30
CA ARG A 139 11.51 -2.75 -4.25
C ARG A 139 13.01 -3.03 -4.16
N CYS A 140 13.46 -4.22 -4.54
CA CYS A 140 14.88 -4.49 -4.76
C CYS A 140 15.31 -4.15 -6.18
N TRP A 141 16.58 -3.81 -6.41
CA TRP A 141 17.13 -3.49 -7.75
C TRP A 141 17.45 -4.76 -8.56
N THR A 142 16.42 -5.57 -8.82
CA THR A 142 16.43 -6.71 -9.74
C THR A 142 16.50 -6.25 -11.20
N ALA A 143 16.84 -7.16 -12.13
CA ALA A 143 16.90 -6.84 -13.55
C ALA A 143 15.55 -6.35 -14.08
N ASP A 144 14.43 -6.96 -13.67
CA ASP A 144 13.07 -6.52 -14.03
C ASP A 144 12.82 -5.06 -13.61
N ARG A 145 13.24 -4.69 -12.40
CA ARG A 145 12.98 -3.35 -11.88
C ARG A 145 13.88 -2.33 -12.56
N ARG A 146 15.15 -2.68 -12.79
CA ARG A 146 16.06 -1.84 -13.59
C ARG A 146 15.50 -1.59 -14.99
N ALA A 147 14.95 -2.63 -15.63
CA ALA A 147 14.31 -2.51 -16.95
C ALA A 147 13.12 -1.54 -16.93
N ARG A 148 12.22 -1.65 -15.94
CA ARG A 148 11.08 -0.73 -15.76
C ARG A 148 11.48 0.74 -15.58
N HIS A 149 12.70 0.99 -15.11
CA HIS A 149 13.25 2.33 -14.91
C HIS A 149 14.23 2.76 -16.01
N GLY A 150 14.34 2.01 -17.12
CA GLY A 150 15.22 2.36 -18.24
C GLY A 150 16.71 2.27 -17.92
N LEU A 151 17.09 1.53 -16.87
CA LEU A 151 18.49 1.33 -16.51
C LEU A 151 19.08 0.12 -17.27
N PRO A 152 20.42 0.09 -17.50
CA PRO A 152 21.08 -1.09 -18.04
C PRO A 152 20.74 -2.33 -17.22
N HIS A 153 20.46 -3.46 -17.86
CA HIS A 153 20.07 -4.69 -17.19
C HIS A 153 20.43 -5.91 -18.05
N HIS A 154 20.57 -7.06 -17.41
CA HIS A 154 20.70 -8.34 -18.11
C HIS A 154 19.31 -8.87 -18.46
N ALA A 155 19.17 -9.51 -19.63
CA ALA A 155 17.90 -10.08 -20.07
C ALA A 155 17.48 -11.30 -19.24
N ARG A 156 18.45 -12.01 -18.68
CA ARG A 156 18.27 -13.21 -17.87
C ARG A 156 18.94 -13.07 -16.51
N CYS A 157 18.51 -13.89 -15.56
CA CYS A 157 19.10 -14.00 -14.24
C CYS A 157 20.55 -14.45 -14.32
N LEU A 158 21.47 -13.68 -13.73
CA LEU A 158 22.90 -14.00 -13.77
C LEU A 158 23.26 -15.29 -13.03
N LEU A 159 22.42 -15.76 -12.10
CA LEU A 159 22.70 -16.97 -11.32
C LEU A 159 22.37 -18.26 -12.08
N CYS A 160 21.32 -18.27 -12.92
CA CYS A 160 20.87 -19.47 -13.62
C CYS A 160 20.91 -19.37 -15.15
N ASP A 161 20.99 -18.16 -15.70
CA ASP A 161 20.95 -17.82 -17.13
C ASP A 161 19.76 -18.40 -17.93
N GLN A 162 18.65 -18.70 -17.24
CA GLN A 162 17.47 -19.35 -17.84
C GLN A 162 16.28 -18.41 -18.03
N GLU A 163 15.87 -17.68 -16.98
CA GLU A 163 14.66 -16.85 -16.97
C GLU A 163 14.98 -15.38 -16.62
N PRO A 164 14.05 -14.43 -16.90
CA PRO A 164 14.18 -13.05 -16.44
C PRO A 164 14.26 -12.94 -14.91
N GLU A 165 15.13 -12.07 -14.43
CA GLU A 165 15.33 -11.90 -12.99
C GLU A 165 14.27 -10.99 -12.36
N THR A 166 13.27 -11.61 -11.74
CA THR A 166 12.38 -10.98 -10.75
C THR A 166 12.86 -11.28 -9.33
N ILE A 167 12.37 -10.55 -8.31
CA ILE A 167 12.75 -10.87 -6.92
C ILE A 167 12.25 -12.26 -6.51
N HIS A 168 11.05 -12.64 -6.98
CA HIS A 168 10.50 -13.97 -6.75
C HIS A 168 11.33 -15.05 -7.42
N HIS A 169 11.70 -14.85 -8.69
CA HIS A 169 12.60 -15.77 -9.37
C HIS A 169 13.94 -15.86 -8.63
N LEU A 170 14.59 -14.72 -8.34
CA LEU A 170 15.89 -14.69 -7.69
C LEU A 170 15.93 -15.42 -6.35
N LEU A 171 14.89 -15.29 -5.51
CA LEU A 171 14.89 -15.84 -4.15
C LEU A 171 14.27 -17.23 -4.04
N MET A 172 13.32 -17.59 -4.90
CA MET A 172 12.49 -18.79 -4.74
C MET A 172 12.50 -19.70 -5.98
N ALA A 173 12.31 -19.18 -7.19
CA ALA A 173 12.16 -20.03 -8.38
C ALA A 173 13.48 -20.41 -9.06
N CYS A 174 14.51 -19.58 -8.93
CA CYS A 174 15.79 -19.74 -9.59
C CYS A 174 16.42 -21.10 -9.21
N PRO A 175 16.79 -21.96 -10.18
CA PRO A 175 17.37 -23.26 -9.89
C PRO A 175 18.58 -23.21 -8.95
N PHE A 176 19.45 -22.21 -9.14
CA PHE A 176 20.60 -21.93 -8.28
C PHE A 176 20.16 -21.60 -6.84
N ALA A 177 19.17 -20.72 -6.69
CA ALA A 177 18.63 -20.35 -5.38
C ALA A 177 17.98 -21.53 -4.66
N ARG A 178 17.18 -22.35 -5.37
CA ARG A 178 16.56 -23.56 -4.80
C ARG A 178 17.61 -24.56 -4.32
N GLN A 179 18.72 -24.70 -5.04
CA GLN A 179 19.80 -25.57 -4.60
C GLN A 179 20.48 -25.04 -3.33
N ALA A 180 20.75 -23.72 -3.24
CA ALA A 180 21.23 -23.10 -2.02
C ALA A 180 20.28 -23.29 -0.82
N TRP A 181 18.97 -23.17 -1.05
CA TRP A 181 17.96 -23.51 -0.04
C TRP A 181 18.05 -24.97 0.40
N HIS A 182 18.14 -25.89 -0.55
CA HIS A 182 18.25 -27.32 -0.25
C HIS A 182 19.49 -27.63 0.60
N GLU A 183 20.65 -27.09 0.24
CA GLU A 183 21.90 -27.29 0.97
C GLU A 183 21.84 -26.70 2.38
N ALA A 184 21.29 -25.49 2.54
CA ALA A 184 21.15 -24.85 3.85
C ALA A 184 20.17 -25.63 4.76
N LEU A 185 19.02 -26.04 4.24
CA LEU A 185 18.02 -26.79 5.00
C LEU A 185 18.52 -28.19 5.37
N SER A 186 19.22 -28.89 4.45
CA SER A 186 19.76 -30.22 4.70
C SER A 186 20.89 -30.19 5.73
N TRP A 187 21.78 -29.19 5.67
CA TRP A 187 22.87 -29.01 6.62
C TRP A 187 22.36 -28.83 8.05
N LEU A 188 21.27 -28.10 8.24
CA LEU A 188 20.60 -27.89 9.53
C LEU A 188 19.65 -29.02 9.93
N ARG A 189 19.45 -30.01 9.05
CA ARG A 189 18.47 -31.10 9.23
C ARG A 189 17.05 -30.58 9.49
N LEU A 190 16.67 -29.49 8.81
CA LEU A 190 15.32 -28.94 8.89
C LEU A 190 14.39 -29.74 7.97
N PRO A 191 13.24 -30.24 8.46
CA PRO A 191 12.29 -31.03 7.66
C PRO A 191 11.45 -30.18 6.68
N ALA A 192 11.75 -28.88 6.56
CA ALA A 192 11.00 -27.97 5.71
C ALA A 192 11.22 -28.26 4.23
N PRO A 193 10.17 -28.15 3.39
CA PRO A 193 10.33 -28.26 1.95
C PRO A 193 11.13 -27.08 1.41
N THR A 194 11.88 -27.29 0.35
CA THR A 194 12.51 -26.20 -0.42
C THR A 194 11.45 -25.32 -1.08
N PRO A 195 11.72 -24.01 -1.28
CA PRO A 195 10.89 -23.12 -2.07
C PRO A 195 10.41 -23.70 -3.40
N GLU A 196 9.10 -23.63 -3.64
CA GLU A 196 8.48 -23.97 -4.91
C GLU A 196 8.37 -22.72 -5.80
N GLN A 197 8.35 -22.93 -7.12
CA GLN A 197 8.34 -21.85 -8.10
C GLN A 197 7.06 -20.99 -8.06
N ASP A 198 5.92 -21.54 -7.68
CA ASP A 198 4.62 -20.85 -7.81
C ASP A 198 4.06 -20.30 -6.49
N ILE A 199 4.86 -20.34 -5.41
CA ILE A 199 4.38 -19.97 -4.06
C ILE A 199 5.11 -18.71 -3.56
N PRO A 200 4.39 -17.65 -3.16
CA PRO A 200 4.99 -16.50 -2.51
C PRO A 200 5.81 -16.89 -1.28
N ILE A 201 6.90 -16.16 -1.02
CA ILE A 201 7.81 -16.43 0.11
C ILE A 201 7.11 -16.56 1.47
N HIS A 202 6.05 -15.77 1.68
CA HIS A 202 5.26 -15.80 2.91
C HIS A 202 4.48 -17.11 3.08
N ASP A 203 3.86 -17.59 2.00
CA ASP A 203 3.03 -18.79 2.03
C ASP A 203 3.90 -20.05 2.16
N TRP A 204 5.05 -20.05 1.48
CA TRP A 204 6.08 -21.06 1.71
C TRP A 204 6.55 -21.06 3.17
N TRP A 205 6.82 -19.89 3.75
CA TRP A 205 7.25 -19.80 5.15
C TRP A 205 6.22 -20.41 6.11
N ILE A 206 4.93 -20.14 5.92
CA ILE A 206 3.87 -20.71 6.77
C ILE A 206 3.91 -22.23 6.69
N ARG A 207 3.95 -22.79 5.46
CA ARG A 207 4.04 -24.24 5.25
C ARG A 207 5.30 -24.84 5.88
N ALA A 208 6.45 -24.19 5.69
CA ALA A 208 7.73 -24.61 6.26
C ALA A 208 7.71 -24.61 7.80
N ARG A 209 7.12 -23.57 8.40
CA ARG A 209 6.97 -23.47 9.86
C ARG A 209 6.07 -24.57 10.41
N ASP A 210 4.99 -24.88 9.71
CA ASP A 210 4.01 -25.88 10.15
C ASP A 210 4.55 -27.31 9.99
N ALA A 211 5.37 -27.55 8.96
CA ALA A 211 6.14 -28.79 8.79
C ALA A 211 7.31 -28.95 9.78
N THR A 212 7.71 -27.88 10.48
CA THR A 212 8.90 -27.87 11.35
C THR A 212 8.51 -27.96 12.84
N PRO A 213 9.11 -28.89 13.62
CA PRO A 213 8.90 -28.99 15.05
C PRO A 213 9.18 -27.67 15.79
N PRO A 214 8.45 -27.34 16.87
CA PRO A 214 8.62 -26.09 17.61
C PRO A 214 10.06 -25.78 18.03
N SER A 215 10.84 -26.81 18.39
CA SER A 215 12.25 -26.69 18.78
C SER A 215 13.15 -26.16 17.66
N LEU A 216 12.81 -26.45 16.39
CA LEU A 216 13.60 -26.08 15.21
C LEU A 216 13.09 -24.81 14.52
N ARG A 217 11.94 -24.26 14.92
CA ARG A 217 11.34 -23.06 14.30
C ARG A 217 12.22 -21.82 14.42
N LYS A 218 13.05 -21.71 15.46
CA LYS A 218 14.03 -20.61 15.59
C LYS A 218 15.10 -20.70 14.50
N ALA A 219 15.68 -21.89 14.31
CA ALA A 219 16.66 -22.15 13.26
C ALA A 219 16.05 -21.91 11.86
N LEU A 220 14.84 -22.41 11.61
CA LEU A 220 14.12 -22.14 10.36
C LEU A 220 13.93 -20.64 10.11
N ARG A 221 13.55 -19.86 11.14
CA ARG A 221 13.38 -18.40 11.02
C ARG A 221 14.68 -17.71 10.63
N SER A 222 15.78 -18.03 11.29
CA SER A 222 17.09 -17.47 10.95
C SER A 222 17.51 -17.86 9.54
N THR A 223 17.35 -19.13 9.16
CA THR A 223 17.62 -19.64 7.81
C THR A 223 16.83 -18.88 6.75
N THR A 224 15.55 -18.64 7.02
CA THR A 224 14.64 -17.98 6.08
C THR A 224 15.01 -16.53 5.82
N LEU A 225 15.67 -15.87 6.78
CA LEU A 225 16.19 -14.51 6.59
C LEU A 225 17.61 -14.52 6.03
N LEU A 226 18.42 -15.52 6.37
CA LEU A 226 19.83 -15.56 5.96
C LEU A 226 20.00 -16.00 4.51
N VAL A 227 19.33 -17.08 4.07
CA VAL A 227 19.53 -17.64 2.73
C VAL A 227 19.17 -16.63 1.64
N PRO A 228 17.99 -15.97 1.64
CA PRO A 228 17.69 -14.91 0.67
C PRO A 228 18.68 -13.75 0.67
N TRP A 229 19.16 -13.37 1.87
CA TRP A 229 20.14 -12.30 2.01
C TRP A 229 21.49 -12.68 1.39
N MET A 230 21.95 -13.91 1.62
CA MET A 230 23.20 -14.40 1.05
C MET A 230 23.11 -14.56 -0.48
N ILE A 231 21.99 -15.06 -0.99
CA ILE A 231 21.69 -15.08 -2.44
C ILE A 231 21.74 -13.66 -3.02
N TRP A 232 21.12 -12.69 -2.34
CA TRP A 232 21.14 -11.29 -2.78
C TRP A 232 22.56 -10.71 -2.81
N LYS A 233 23.39 -10.95 -1.78
CA LYS A 233 24.80 -10.54 -1.78
C LYS A 233 25.57 -11.17 -2.95
N HIS A 234 25.43 -12.48 -3.12
CA HIS A 234 26.14 -13.24 -4.17
C HIS A 234 25.77 -12.75 -5.57
N ARG A 235 24.47 -12.56 -5.82
CA ARG A 235 23.98 -11.96 -7.06
C ARG A 235 24.56 -10.57 -7.28
N ASN A 236 24.62 -9.72 -6.24
CA ASN A 236 25.19 -8.38 -6.39
C ASN A 236 26.69 -8.42 -6.71
N ALA A 237 27.45 -9.35 -6.12
CA ALA A 237 28.85 -9.56 -6.51
C ALA A 237 28.98 -9.97 -7.98
N CYS A 238 28.07 -10.81 -8.49
CA CYS A 238 28.05 -11.16 -9.92
C CYS A 238 27.74 -9.94 -10.81
N VAL A 239 26.83 -9.06 -10.39
CA VAL A 239 26.44 -7.86 -11.15
C VAL A 239 27.51 -6.76 -11.14
N PHE A 240 28.09 -6.48 -9.97
CA PHE A 240 28.91 -5.28 -9.75
C PHE A 240 30.41 -5.58 -9.70
N ASP A 241 30.80 -6.77 -9.25
CA ASP A 241 32.19 -7.17 -9.04
C ASP A 241 32.65 -8.23 -10.06
N HIS A 242 31.78 -8.57 -11.04
CA HIS A 242 32.02 -9.58 -12.08
C HIS A 242 32.39 -10.97 -11.52
N ALA A 243 31.94 -11.28 -10.31
CA ALA A 243 32.09 -12.62 -9.75
C ALA A 243 31.31 -13.66 -10.57
N THR A 244 31.78 -14.91 -10.56
CA THR A 244 31.07 -16.02 -11.19
C THR A 244 30.10 -16.67 -10.21
N PRO A 245 28.89 -17.07 -10.64
CA PRO A 245 27.96 -17.80 -9.78
C PRO A 245 28.56 -19.13 -9.27
N SER A 246 28.98 -19.16 -8.00
CA SER A 246 29.47 -20.36 -7.33
C SER A 246 28.55 -20.77 -6.19
N LEU A 247 27.96 -21.96 -6.29
CA LEU A 247 27.11 -22.49 -5.23
C LEU A 247 27.93 -22.89 -4.00
N SER A 248 29.15 -23.41 -4.19
CA SER A 248 30.04 -23.77 -3.08
C SER A 248 30.37 -22.57 -2.22
N GLU A 249 30.76 -21.45 -2.83
CA GLU A 249 31.08 -20.21 -2.12
C GLU A 249 29.87 -19.66 -1.36
N LEU A 250 28.70 -19.68 -1.99
CA LEU A 250 27.46 -19.24 -1.35
C LEU A 250 27.12 -20.13 -0.13
N SER A 251 27.16 -21.45 -0.31
CA SER A 251 26.83 -22.41 0.73
C SER A 251 27.81 -22.38 1.91
N ASP A 252 29.10 -22.19 1.65
CA ASP A 252 30.10 -22.05 2.70
C ASP A 252 29.91 -20.73 3.46
N GLY A 253 29.66 -19.62 2.74
CA GLY A 253 29.30 -18.35 3.37
C GLY A 253 28.03 -18.41 4.22
N ILE A 254 27.01 -19.17 3.79
CA ILE A 254 25.80 -19.40 4.58
C ILE A 254 26.15 -20.17 5.87
N LYS A 255 26.92 -21.26 5.77
CA LYS A 255 27.30 -22.08 6.94
C LYS A 255 28.12 -21.27 7.95
N ASP A 256 29.03 -20.41 7.48
CA ASP A 256 29.85 -19.58 8.34
C ASP A 256 29.01 -18.54 9.10
N GLU A 257 28.11 -17.83 8.41
CA GLU A 257 27.20 -16.87 9.05
C GLU A 257 26.21 -17.54 10.02
N MET A 258 25.92 -18.84 9.85
CA MET A 258 25.06 -19.60 10.78
C MET A 258 25.79 -20.08 12.04
N ARG A 259 27.13 -20.10 12.03
CA ARG A 259 27.95 -20.47 13.19
C ARG A 259 28.20 -19.28 14.12
N CYS A 260 28.07 -18.05 13.62
CA CYS A 260 28.20 -16.80 14.36
C CYS A 260 26.94 -16.45 15.16
#